data_AF-A0A2V5V7Z9-F1
#
_entry.id   AF-A0A2V5V7Z9-F1
#
_cell.length_a   1.000
_cell.length_b   1.000
_cell.length_c   1.000
_cell.angle_alpha   90.00
_cell.angle_beta   90.00
_cell.angle_gamma   90.00
#
_symmetry.space_group_name_H-M   'P 1'
#
loop_
_entity.id
_entity.type
_entity.pdbx_description
1 polymer ?
#
loop_
_entity_poly.entity_id
_entity_poly.type
_entity_poly.pdbx_seq_one_letter_code
_entity_poly.pdbx_strand_id
1 'polypeptide(L)'
;MKTPELLPPPETMYRALLKRDASFEGIFLVGVRTTGIFCRPTCTAKKPARENVDFFATAGEALHEGYRPCLRCHPMDPDKRPPKLIERLRTEVERAPDGRVTDKEL
;
A
#
# COMPACT_ATOMS: atom_id res chain seq x y z
N MET A 1 15.42 -1.19 -13.05
CA MET A 1 14.15 -1.18 -13.81
C MET A 1 13.25 -0.15 -13.16
N LYS A 2 13.08 1.02 -13.77
CA LYS A 2 12.15 2.06 -13.31
C LYS A 2 10.81 1.76 -13.97
N THR A 3 9.76 1.53 -13.19
CA THR A 3 8.38 1.57 -13.67
C THR A 3 7.70 2.79 -13.04
N PRO A 4 7.84 4.01 -13.61
CA PRO A 4 7.23 5.21 -13.05
C PRO A 4 5.82 5.48 -13.59
N GLU A 5 5.32 4.71 -14.58
CA GLU A 5 4.12 5.10 -15.36
C GLU A 5 2.76 4.72 -14.75
N LEU A 6 2.71 4.02 -13.61
CA LEU A 6 1.45 3.55 -13.01
C LEU A 6 1.07 4.23 -11.68
N LEU A 7 1.91 5.13 -11.14
CA LEU A 7 1.57 5.82 -9.90
C LEU A 7 0.79 7.11 -10.17
N PRO A 8 -0.20 7.45 -9.33
CA PRO A 8 -0.85 8.76 -9.37
C PRO A 8 0.16 9.90 -9.21
N PRO A 9 -0.17 11.13 -9.63
CA PRO A 9 0.69 12.28 -9.40
C PRO A 9 1.07 12.45 -7.91
N PRO A 10 2.31 12.86 -7.57
CA PRO A 10 2.76 13.01 -6.19
C PRO A 10 1.85 13.88 -5.32
N GLU A 11 1.22 14.90 -5.89
CA GLU A 11 0.30 15.80 -5.21
C GLU A 11 -1.00 15.07 -4.81
N THR A 12 -1.48 14.17 -5.66
CA THR A 12 -2.63 13.30 -5.38
C THR A 12 -2.27 12.32 -4.27
N MET A 13 -1.11 11.68 -4.35
CA MET A 13 -0.63 10.75 -3.32
C MET A 13 -0.41 11.45 -1.98
N TYR A 14 0.13 12.67 -1.97
CA TYR A 14 0.30 13.45 -0.75
C TYR A 14 -1.04 13.86 -0.14
N ARG A 15 -2.02 14.26 -0.96
CA ARG A 15 -3.37 14.55 -0.49
C ARG A 15 -4.03 13.31 0.11
N ALA A 16 -3.89 12.15 -0.53
CA ALA A 16 -4.38 10.87 -0.01
C ALA A 16 -3.71 10.51 1.33
N LEU A 17 -2.40 10.72 1.45
CA LEU A 17 -1.65 10.54 2.68
C LEU A 17 -2.20 11.41 3.81
N LEU A 18 -2.44 12.70 3.57
CA LEU A 18 -3.01 13.63 4.56
C LEU A 18 -4.41 13.21 5.01
N LYS A 19 -5.25 12.76 4.06
CA LYS A 19 -6.62 12.30 4.32
C LYS A 19 -6.70 10.90 4.93
N ARG A 20 -5.60 10.14 4.96
CA ARG A 20 -5.57 8.70 5.31
C ARG A 20 -6.56 7.91 4.44
N ASP A 21 -6.59 8.23 3.15
CA ASP A 21 -7.54 7.66 2.21
C ASP A 21 -7.24 6.16 1.97
N ALA A 22 -8.17 5.30 2.39
CA ALA A 22 -8.03 3.85 2.27
C ALA A 22 -8.14 3.35 0.82
N SER A 23 -8.71 4.16 -0.10
CA SER A 23 -8.76 3.80 -1.52
C SER A 23 -7.39 3.72 -2.18
N PHE A 24 -6.37 4.34 -1.56
CA PHE A 24 -4.98 4.31 -2.03
C PHE A 24 -4.13 3.26 -1.32
N GLU A 25 -4.71 2.47 -0.42
CA GLU A 25 -4.00 1.36 0.22
C GLU A 25 -3.53 0.36 -0.84
N GLY A 26 -2.23 0.01 -0.83
CA GLY A 26 -1.63 -0.89 -1.81
C GLY A 26 -1.27 -0.26 -3.17
N ILE A 27 -1.67 0.99 -3.42
CA ILE A 27 -1.27 1.72 -4.65
C ILE A 27 0.15 2.26 -4.52
N PHE A 28 0.48 2.81 -3.36
CA PHE A 28 1.81 3.34 -3.08
C PHE A 28 2.18 3.19 -1.60
N LEU A 29 3.47 3.34 -1.33
CA LEU A 29 4.06 3.48 -0.01
C LEU A 29 4.72 4.85 0.13
N VAL A 30 4.83 5.32 1.36
CA VAL A 30 5.36 6.65 1.69
C VAL A 30 6.64 6.50 2.46
N GLY A 31 7.77 6.93 1.90
CA GLY A 31 9.03 7.10 2.60
C GLY A 31 9.11 8.46 3.28
N VAL A 32 9.52 8.49 4.55
CA VAL A 32 9.74 9.72 5.30
C VAL A 32 11.24 9.94 5.45
N ARG A 33 11.80 10.90 4.69
CA ARG A 33 13.25 11.17 4.60
C ARG A 33 13.89 11.41 5.96
N THR A 34 13.21 12.14 6.84
CA THR A 34 13.74 12.54 8.15
C THR A 34 13.89 11.38 9.14
N THR A 35 13.11 10.31 8.98
CA THR A 35 13.15 9.15 9.88
C THR A 35 13.72 7.91 9.20
N GLY A 36 13.84 7.91 7.87
CA GLY A 36 14.18 6.73 7.08
C GLY A 36 13.16 5.62 7.24
N ILE A 37 11.88 5.96 7.44
CA ILE A 37 10.79 4.98 7.63
C ILE A 37 9.85 5.05 6.44
N PHE A 38 9.45 3.89 5.89
CA PHE A 38 8.34 3.82 4.95
C PHE A 38 7.07 3.26 5.58
N CYS A 39 5.92 3.77 5.16
CA CYS A 39 4.61 3.43 5.71
C CYS A 39 3.49 3.43 4.66
N ARG A 40 2.33 2.88 5.06
CA ARG A 40 1.07 2.88 4.29
C ARG A 40 0.44 4.28 4.27
N PRO A 41 -0.33 4.66 3.23
CA PRO A 41 -1.02 5.95 3.16
C PRO A 41 -2.02 6.16 4.31
N THR A 42 -2.63 5.08 4.79
CA THR A 42 -3.56 5.05 5.92
C THR A 42 -2.89 5.13 7.30
N CYS A 43 -1.56 5.21 7.36
CA CYS A 43 -0.83 5.23 8.62
C CYS A 43 -1.31 6.37 9.54
N THR A 44 -1.52 6.05 10.80
CA THR A 44 -2.02 6.95 11.84
C THR A 44 -0.94 7.84 12.44
N ALA A 45 0.34 7.59 12.12
CA ALA A 45 1.46 8.42 12.54
C ALA A 45 1.31 9.89 12.10
N LYS A 46 2.03 10.79 12.79
CA LYS A 46 2.09 12.22 12.43
C LYS A 46 2.51 12.35 10.97
N LYS A 47 1.74 13.12 10.20
CA LYS A 47 2.00 13.30 8.78
C LYS A 47 3.22 14.22 8.60
N PRO A 48 4.25 13.78 7.84
CA PRO A 48 5.41 14.61 7.55
C PRO A 48 5.05 15.75 6.60
N ALA A 49 5.90 16.77 6.54
CA ALA A 49 5.82 17.84 5.54
C ALA A 49 6.15 17.29 4.14
N ARG A 50 5.61 17.93 3.09
CA ARG A 50 5.68 17.46 1.70
C ARG A 50 7.10 17.27 1.20
N GLU A 51 8.03 18.13 1.62
CA GLU A 51 9.44 18.07 1.22
C GLU A 51 10.17 16.85 1.80
N ASN A 52 9.65 16.26 2.87
CA ASN A 52 10.25 15.11 3.55
C ASN A 52 9.62 13.77 3.11
N VAL A 53 8.87 13.77 2.02
CA VAL A 53 8.11 12.60 1.55
C VAL A 53 8.59 12.13 0.19
N ASP A 54 8.90 10.84 0.14
CA ASP A 54 9.09 10.06 -1.08
C ASP A 54 7.95 9.05 -1.25
N PHE A 55 7.67 8.68 -2.50
CA PHE A 55 6.65 7.71 -2.84
C PHE A 55 7.28 6.53 -3.57
N PHE A 56 6.86 5.32 -3.21
CA PHE A 56 7.33 4.07 -3.78
C PHE A 56 6.16 3.23 -4.26
N ALA A 57 6.32 2.50 -5.36
CA ALA A 57 5.28 1.59 -5.84
C ALA A 57 5.27 0.30 -5.01
N THR A 58 6.44 -0.16 -4.57
CA THR A 58 6.58 -1.41 -3.82
C THR A 58 7.42 -1.25 -2.56
N ALA A 59 7.25 -2.17 -1.60
CA ALA A 59 8.08 -2.18 -0.41
C ALA A 59 9.54 -2.52 -0.73
N GLY A 60 9.78 -3.31 -1.78
CA GLY A 60 11.13 -3.63 -2.25
C GLY A 60 11.90 -2.40 -2.71
N GLU A 61 11.25 -1.47 -3.42
CA GLU A 61 11.85 -0.19 -3.81
C GLU A 61 12.23 0.65 -2.58
N ALA A 62 11.32 0.77 -1.61
CA ALA A 62 11.60 1.52 -0.38
C ALA A 62 12.78 0.94 0.40
N LEU A 63 12.86 -0.39 0.50
CA LEU A 63 13.98 -1.09 1.16
C LEU A 63 15.30 -0.87 0.42
N HIS A 64 15.28 -0.91 -0.91
CA HIS A 64 16.48 -0.69 -1.73
C HIS A 64 17.03 0.73 -1.56
N GLU A 65 16.15 1.72 -1.40
CA GLU A 65 16.50 3.12 -1.11
C GLU A 65 16.87 3.36 0.36
N GLY A 66 16.95 2.31 1.19
CA GLY A 66 17.44 2.38 2.57
C GLY A 66 16.38 2.73 3.62
N TYR A 67 15.09 2.73 3.25
CA TYR A 67 14.01 2.95 4.21
C TYR A 67 13.69 1.68 5.00
N ARG A 68 13.35 1.84 6.28
CA ARG A 68 12.92 0.76 7.17
C ARG A 68 11.41 0.71 7.30
N PRO A 69 10.79 -0.48 7.49
CA PRO A 69 9.35 -0.60 7.61
C PRO A 69 8.83 0.04 8.91
N CYS A 70 7.70 0.73 8.82
CA CYS A 70 7.05 1.33 9.97
C CYS A 70 6.46 0.27 10.92
N LEU A 71 6.85 0.34 12.21
CA LEU A 71 6.37 -0.53 13.28
C LEU A 71 4.94 -0.23 13.75
N ARG A 72 4.27 0.79 13.19
CA ARG A 72 2.88 1.13 13.55
C ARG A 72 1.87 0.59 12.56
N CYS A 73 2.15 0.76 11.27
CA CYS A 73 1.25 0.29 10.23
C CYS A 73 1.66 -1.08 9.65
N HIS A 74 2.85 -1.58 10.01
CA HIS A 74 3.41 -2.85 9.53
C HIS A 74 3.22 -3.02 8.02
N PRO A 75 3.89 -2.18 7.20
CA PRO A 75 3.69 -2.17 5.75
C PRO A 75 4.10 -3.48 5.07
N MET A 76 4.96 -4.27 5.73
CA MET A 76 5.42 -5.59 5.27
C MET A 76 4.53 -6.73 5.73
N ASP A 77 3.61 -6.48 6.67
CA ASP A 77 2.77 -7.53 7.24
C ASP A 77 1.50 -7.70 6.37
N PRO A 78 1.35 -8.83 5.67
CA PRO A 78 0.14 -9.10 4.89
C PRO A 78 -1.08 -9.35 5.79
N ASP A 79 -0.90 -9.58 7.10
CA ASP A 79 -1.94 -10.10 8.02
C ASP A 79 -2.91 -9.05 8.55
N LYS A 80 -2.92 -7.83 7.98
CA LYS A 80 -4.12 -7.00 8.08
C LYS A 80 -5.20 -7.64 7.21
N ARG A 81 -5.99 -8.49 7.87
CA ARG A 81 -7.11 -9.29 7.35
C ARG A 81 -7.61 -8.74 6.02
N PRO A 82 -7.41 -9.48 4.91
CA PRO A 82 -7.84 -9.01 3.60
C PRO A 82 -9.34 -8.67 3.65
N PRO A 83 -9.83 -7.71 2.86
CA PRO A 83 -11.26 -7.41 2.80
C PRO A 83 -12.07 -8.70 2.68
N LYS A 84 -13.23 -8.80 3.34
CA LYS A 84 -14.05 -10.04 3.38
C LYS A 84 -14.26 -10.68 2.00
N LEU A 85 -14.33 -9.86 0.95
CA LEU A 85 -14.41 -10.32 -0.44
C LEU A 85 -13.20 -11.17 -0.84
N ILE A 86 -11.98 -10.72 -0.53
CA ILE A 86 -10.74 -11.43 -0.84
C ILE A 86 -10.65 -12.73 -0.03
N GLU A 87 -11.10 -12.75 1.23
CA GLU A 87 -11.21 -13.99 2.01
C GLU A 87 -12.18 -15.00 1.34
N ARG A 88 -13.36 -14.52 0.91
CA ARG A 88 -14.34 -15.33 0.19
C ARG A 88 -13.75 -15.90 -1.10
N LEU A 89 -13.09 -15.07 -1.89
CA LEU A 89 -12.50 -15.48 -3.17
C LEU A 89 -11.36 -16.48 -2.99
N ARG A 90 -10.47 -16.28 -2.00
CA ARG A 90 -9.44 -17.27 -1.67
C ARG A 90 -10.06 -18.62 -1.32
N THR A 91 -11.11 -18.62 -0.50
CA THR A 91 -11.81 -19.85 -0.11
C THR A 91 -12.41 -20.56 -1.31
N GLU A 92 -12.98 -19.80 -2.27
CA GLU A 92 -13.59 -20.38 -3.46
C GLU A 92 -12.55 -20.97 -4.41
N VAL A 93 -11.42 -20.29 -4.62
CA VAL A 93 -10.29 -20.79 -5.42
C VAL A 93 -9.68 -22.06 -4.79
N GLU A 94 -9.53 -22.09 -3.47
CA GLU A 94 -9.03 -23.28 -2.75
C GLU A 94 -10.01 -24.46 -2.85
N ARG A 95 -11.32 -24.19 -2.83
CA ARG A 95 -12.37 -25.23 -2.96
C ARG A 95 -12.49 -25.78 -4.39
N ALA A 96 -12.42 -24.91 -5.38
CA ALA A 96 -12.63 -25.24 -6.78
C ALA A 96 -11.58 -24.52 -7.66
N PRO A 97 -10.36 -25.06 -7.78
CA PRO A 97 -9.27 -24.39 -8.50
C PRO A 97 -9.56 -24.15 -9.99
N ASP A 98 -10.41 -24.97 -10.60
CA ASP A 98 -10.88 -24.80 -11.99
C ASP A 98 -12.23 -24.06 -12.10
N GLY A 99 -12.79 -23.62 -10.96
CA GLY A 99 -14.03 -22.88 -10.90
C GLY A 99 -13.89 -21.49 -11.52
N ARG A 100 -14.88 -21.07 -12.33
CA ARG A 100 -14.94 -19.70 -12.86
C ARG A 100 -15.86 -18.87 -11.97
N VAL A 101 -15.34 -17.73 -11.49
CA VAL A 101 -16.12 -16.70 -10.81
C VAL A 101 -16.34 -15.56 -11.80
N THR A 102 -17.58 -15.11 -11.93
CA THR A 102 -18.00 -14.01 -12.80
C THR A 102 -18.21 -12.73 -12.00
N ASP A 103 -18.17 -11.56 -12.65
CA ASP A 103 -18.39 -10.26 -12.00
C ASP A 103 -19.75 -10.15 -11.27
N LYS A 104 -20.74 -10.97 -11.66
CA LYS A 104 -22.04 -11.05 -10.98
C LYS A 104 -21.98 -11.73 -9.61
N GLU A 105 -20.91 -12.46 -9.35
CA GLU A 105 -20.68 -13.26 -8.14
C GLU A 105 -19.67 -12.61 -7.19
N LEU A 106 -19.19 -11.41 -7.54
CA LEU A 106 -18.34 -10.53 -6.72
C LEU A 106 -19.19 -9.63 -5.83
#